data_AF-A0A4R1QC97-F1
#
_entry.id   AF-A0A4R1QC97-F1
#
_cell.length_a   1.000
_cell.length_b   1.000
_cell.length_c   1.000
_cell.angle_alpha   90.00
_cell.angle_beta   90.00
_cell.angle_gamma   90.00
#
_symmetry.space_group_name_H-M   'P 1'
#
loop_
_entity.id
_entity.type
_entity.pdbx_description
1 polymer ?
#
loop_
_entity_poly.entity_id
_entity_poly.type
_entity_poly.pdbx_seq_one_letter_code
_entity_poly.pdbx_strand_id
1 'polypeptide(L)'
;MINEQHTIYALFFDLHDPVTIEVGKLGTFFFPKGHYIYVGSAKRNIRARIERHIKVEKKKRWHIDYLRPYGEITKIVTYSSELEECERAQQLMKEVNGKIIVNGFGSSDCGCPSHLIYYA
;
A
#
# COMPACT_ATOMS: atom_id res chain seq x y z
N MET A 1 7.53 11.21 -10.62
CA MET A 1 6.53 11.32 -11.69
C MET A 1 5.91 9.94 -11.94
N ILE A 2 4.60 9.85 -12.18
CA ILE A 2 3.93 8.58 -12.51
C ILE A 2 4.26 8.24 -13.97
N ASN A 3 4.92 7.11 -14.22
CA ASN A 3 5.10 6.60 -15.58
C ASN A 3 3.88 5.76 -15.98
N GLU A 4 3.21 6.10 -17.09
CA GLU A 4 2.00 5.42 -17.54
C GLU A 4 2.25 4.05 -18.20
N GLN A 5 3.50 3.76 -18.58
CA GLN A 5 3.90 2.45 -19.12
C GLN A 5 4.15 1.43 -18.01
N HIS A 6 4.29 1.90 -16.77
CA HIS A 6 4.50 1.06 -15.59
C HIS A 6 3.18 0.46 -15.12
N THR A 7 3.25 -0.71 -14.49
CA THR A 7 2.08 -1.44 -13.99
C THR A 7 2.11 -1.64 -12.48
N ILE A 8 3.24 -1.41 -11.82
CA ILE A 8 3.39 -1.54 -10.37
C ILE A 8 3.69 -0.18 -9.77
N TYR A 9 3.18 0.06 -8.57
CA TYR A 9 3.44 1.26 -7.80
C TYR A 9 3.67 0.96 -6.32
N ALA A 10 4.46 1.81 -5.68
CA ALA A 10 4.62 1.88 -4.24
C ALA A 10 4.16 3.26 -3.76
N LEU A 11 3.25 3.26 -2.78
CA LEU A 11 2.80 4.44 -2.06
C LEU A 11 3.50 4.47 -0.71
N PHE A 12 4.36 5.47 -0.51
CA PHE A 12 4.94 5.75 0.80
C PHE A 12 3.94 6.59 1.58
N PHE A 13 3.67 6.17 2.80
CA PHE A 13 2.57 6.66 3.60
C PHE A 13 3.00 6.81 5.06
N ASP A 14 2.75 7.98 5.64
CA ASP A 14 3.13 8.28 7.02
C ASP A 14 1.88 8.33 7.90
N LEU A 15 1.93 7.62 9.03
CA LEU A 15 0.99 7.76 10.14
C LEU A 15 1.65 8.57 11.25
N HIS A 16 1.10 9.75 11.52
CA HIS A 16 1.60 10.62 12.60
C HIS A 16 1.14 10.16 13.98
N ASP A 17 -0.03 9.53 14.05
CA ASP A 17 -0.62 8.98 15.27
C ASP A 17 -0.99 7.50 15.08
N PRO A 18 -0.85 6.65 16.12
CA PRO A 18 -1.30 5.28 16.04
C PRO A 18 -2.84 5.22 15.97
N VAL A 19 -3.37 4.23 15.25
CA VAL A 19 -4.81 4.11 15.04
C VAL A 19 -5.26 2.66 14.99
N THR A 20 -6.44 2.36 15.56
CA THR A 20 -7.13 1.09 15.35
C THR A 20 -8.27 1.29 14.36
N ILE A 21 -8.27 0.52 13.26
CA ILE A 21 -9.28 0.64 12.20
C ILE A 21 -9.84 -0.72 11.80
N GLU A 22 -11.11 -0.74 11.41
CA GLU A 22 -11.73 -1.87 10.71
C GLU A 22 -11.43 -1.78 9.21
N VAL A 23 -10.81 -2.82 8.66
CA VAL A 23 -10.38 -2.91 7.25
C VAL A 23 -11.32 -3.84 6.49
N GLY A 24 -12.58 -3.43 6.35
CA GLY A 24 -13.61 -4.22 5.67
C GLY A 24 -13.70 -5.64 6.23
N LYS A 25 -13.74 -6.65 5.34
CA LYS A 25 -13.82 -8.07 5.74
C LYS A 25 -12.52 -8.63 6.35
N LEU A 26 -11.41 -7.89 6.28
CA LEU A 26 -10.13 -8.35 6.83
C LEU A 26 -10.16 -8.35 8.37
N GLY A 27 -10.95 -7.47 8.98
CA GLY A 27 -11.10 -7.34 10.43
C GLY A 27 -10.54 -6.02 10.96
N THR A 28 -10.35 -5.96 12.28
CA THR A 28 -9.90 -4.76 13.01
C THR A 28 -8.45 -4.91 13.45
N PHE A 29 -7.63 -3.92 13.15
CA PHE A 29 -6.19 -3.97 13.40
C PHE A 29 -5.66 -2.66 13.98
N PHE A 30 -4.63 -2.78 14.80
CA PHE A 30 -3.85 -1.66 15.31
C PHE A 30 -2.70 -1.32 14.34
N PHE A 31 -2.58 -0.05 13.99
CA PHE A 31 -1.51 0.51 13.17
C PHE A 31 -0.66 1.44 14.04
N PRO A 32 0.60 1.09 14.32
CA PRO A 32 1.52 2.00 14.99
C PRO A 32 1.74 3.31 14.22
N LYS A 33 2.14 4.36 14.93
CA LYS A 33 2.78 5.53 14.28
C LYS A 33 4.03 5.06 13.53
N GLY A 34 4.27 5.60 12.35
CA GLY A 34 5.49 5.35 11.58
C GLY A 34 5.27 5.41 10.08
N HIS A 35 6.19 4.80 9.35
CA HIS A 35 6.20 4.83 7.89
C HIS A 35 5.68 3.52 7.32
N TYR A 36 4.99 3.64 6.19
CA TYR A 36 4.38 2.53 5.50
C TYR A 36 4.70 2.58 4.02
N ILE A 37 4.81 1.41 3.41
CA ILE A 37 4.84 1.26 1.96
C ILE A 37 3.71 0.33 1.56
N TYR A 38 2.77 0.84 0.78
CA TYR A 38 1.76 0.01 0.14
C TYR A 38 2.16 -0.27 -1.30
N VAL A 39 2.31 -1.54 -1.65
CA VAL A 39 2.64 -1.98 -3.01
C VAL A 39 1.37 -2.48 -3.68
N GLY A 40 1.17 -2.08 -4.93
CA GLY A 40 0.01 -2.50 -5.71
C GLY A 40 0.30 -2.47 -7.20
N SER A 41 -0.60 -3.10 -7.97
CA SER A 41 -0.55 -3.09 -9.42
C SER A 41 -1.81 -2.50 -10.08
N ALA A 42 -1.63 -2.11 -11.34
CA ALA A 42 -2.66 -1.58 -12.21
C ALA A 42 -2.50 -2.19 -13.61
N LYS A 43 -3.38 -3.14 -13.95
CA LYS A 43 -3.42 -3.75 -15.30
C LYS A 43 -3.72 -2.73 -16.42
N ARG A 44 -4.42 -1.65 -16.08
CA ARG A 44 -4.74 -0.53 -16.98
C ARG A 44 -4.77 0.77 -16.19
N ASN A 45 -4.31 1.85 -16.80
CA ASN A 45 -4.40 3.22 -16.30
C ASN A 45 -3.89 3.38 -14.85
N ILE A 46 -2.58 3.18 -14.69
CA ILE A 46 -1.88 3.31 -13.40
C ILE A 46 -2.08 4.70 -12.77
N ARG A 47 -2.13 5.76 -13.59
CA ARG A 47 -2.42 7.12 -13.12
C ARG A 47 -3.77 7.19 -12.42
N ALA A 48 -4.85 6.72 -13.05
CA ALA A 48 -6.18 6.72 -12.44
C ALA A 48 -6.24 5.86 -11.17
N ARG A 49 -5.51 4.72 -11.12
CA ARG A 49 -5.42 3.89 -9.90
C ARG A 49 -4.76 4.66 -8.76
N ILE A 50 -3.62 5.30 -9.01
CA ILE A 50 -2.88 6.07 -8.01
C ILE A 50 -3.68 7.29 -7.57
N GLU A 51 -4.25 8.06 -8.49
CA GLU A 51 -5.12 9.21 -8.18
C GLU A 51 -6.30 8.81 -7.31
N ARG A 52 -6.87 7.63 -7.56
CA ARG A 52 -7.91 7.08 -6.70
C ARG A 52 -7.38 6.81 -5.30
N HIS A 53 -6.17 6.29 -5.11
CA HIS A 53 -5.58 6.11 -3.78
C HIS A 53 -5.26 7.43 -3.07
N ILE A 54 -4.83 8.46 -3.82
CA ILE A 54 -4.53 9.80 -3.29
C ILE A 54 -5.75 10.43 -2.61
N LYS A 55 -6.94 10.33 -3.24
CA LYS A 55 -8.19 10.89 -2.68
C LYS A 55 -8.41 10.42 -1.24
N VAL A 56 -8.96 11.23 -0.36
CA VAL A 56 -9.30 10.78 1.00
C VAL A 56 -10.73 10.27 1.02
N GLU A 57 -11.67 11.14 0.67
CA GLU A 57 -13.09 10.79 0.61
C GLU A 57 -13.43 10.01 -0.66
N LYS A 58 -13.79 8.74 -0.50
CA LYS A 58 -14.24 7.86 -1.58
C LYS A 58 -14.95 6.63 -1.02
N LYS A 59 -15.72 5.94 -1.87
CA LYS A 59 -16.16 4.56 -1.55
C LYS A 59 -14.94 3.66 -1.43
N LYS A 60 -14.71 3.08 -0.25
CA LYS A 60 -13.56 2.19 0.03
C LYS A 60 -13.66 0.91 -0.81
N ARG A 61 -12.57 0.56 -1.50
CA ARG A 61 -12.49 -0.66 -2.35
C ARG A 61 -11.25 -1.50 -2.04
N TRP A 62 -10.13 -0.86 -1.72
CA TRP A 62 -8.89 -1.53 -1.32
C TRP A 62 -8.60 -1.30 0.15
N HIS A 63 -7.80 -2.16 0.76
CA HIS A 63 -7.44 -2.03 2.18
C HIS A 63 -6.77 -0.69 2.50
N ILE A 64 -5.91 -0.18 1.60
CA ILE A 64 -5.29 1.15 1.77
C ILE A 64 -6.31 2.30 1.78
N ASP A 65 -7.51 2.13 1.18
CA ASP A 65 -8.57 3.16 1.25
C ASP A 65 -9.13 3.31 2.67
N TYR A 66 -9.01 2.29 3.52
CA TYR A 66 -9.41 2.36 4.93
C TYR A 66 -8.38 3.09 5.77
N LEU A 67 -7.10 2.92 5.44
CA LEU A 67 -5.99 3.56 6.16
C LEU A 67 -5.76 5.00 5.69
N ARG A 68 -6.05 5.31 4.42
CA ARG A 68 -5.80 6.62 3.80
C ARG A 68 -6.27 7.81 4.64
N PRO A 69 -7.44 7.84 5.31
CA PRO A 69 -7.87 9.00 6.09
C PRO A 69 -7.02 9.35 7.32
N TYR A 70 -6.14 8.44 7.77
CA TYR A 70 -5.43 8.57 9.05
C TYR A 70 -3.97 8.98 8.91
N GLY A 71 -3.48 9.18 7.69
CA GLY A 71 -2.08 9.53 7.42
C GLY A 71 -1.95 10.28 6.12
N GLU A 72 -0.76 10.32 5.55
CA GLU A 72 -0.45 11.08 4.33
C GLU A 72 0.43 10.32 3.36
N ILE A 73 0.15 10.43 2.06
CA ILE A 73 1.04 9.87 1.04
C ILE A 73 2.18 10.86 0.82
N THR A 74 3.39 10.48 1.21
CA THR A 74 4.59 11.34 1.12
C THR A 74 5.33 11.16 -0.20
N LYS A 75 5.27 9.96 -0.79
CA LYS A 75 5.97 9.66 -2.05
C LYS A 75 5.25 8.57 -2.84
N ILE A 76 5.34 8.67 -4.16
CA ILE A 76 4.80 7.70 -5.10
C ILE A 76 5.92 7.30 -6.06
N VAL A 77 6.17 5.99 -6.15
CA VAL A 77 7.13 5.40 -7.09
C VAL A 77 6.40 4.41 -7.97
N THR A 78 6.72 4.41 -9.27
CA THR A 78 6.16 3.46 -10.24
C THR A 78 7.28 2.60 -10.80
N TYR A 79 7.01 1.32 -11.08
CA TYR A 79 7.99 0.36 -11.59
C TYR A 79 7.52 -0.32 -12.88
N SER A 80 8.46 -0.59 -13.78
CA SER A 80 8.25 -1.48 -14.93
C SER A 80 7.84 -2.88 -14.45
N SER A 81 7.25 -3.66 -15.35
CA SER A 81 6.77 -5.03 -15.07
C SER A 81 7.90 -6.08 -15.10
N GLU A 82 9.12 -5.70 -14.76
CA GLU A 82 10.27 -6.62 -14.68
C GLU A 82 10.17 -7.56 -13.48
N LEU A 83 9.58 -7.07 -12.39
CA LEU A 83 9.21 -7.85 -11.22
C LEU A 83 7.70 -7.84 -11.09
N GLU A 84 7.13 -8.91 -10.55
CA GLU A 84 5.73 -8.91 -10.16
C GLU A 84 5.49 -8.09 -8.88
N GLU A 85 4.22 -7.77 -8.58
CA GLU A 85 3.81 -7.00 -7.40
C GLU A 85 4.36 -7.61 -6.10
N CYS A 86 4.22 -8.94 -5.97
CA CYS A 86 4.67 -9.71 -4.82
C CYS A 86 6.19 -9.61 -4.62
N GLU A 87 6.96 -9.76 -5.71
CA GLU A 87 8.42 -9.68 -5.69
C GLU A 87 8.88 -8.27 -5.32
N ARG A 88 8.21 -7.24 -5.86
CA ARG A 88 8.49 -5.85 -5.52
C ARG A 88 8.19 -5.55 -4.06
N ALA A 89 7.09 -6.08 -3.50
CA ALA A 89 6.77 -5.95 -2.10
C ALA A 89 7.84 -6.61 -1.20
N GLN A 90 8.26 -7.82 -1.54
CA GLN A 90 9.32 -8.51 -0.79
C GLN A 90 10.68 -7.79 -0.88
N GLN A 91 11.02 -7.26 -2.05
CA GLN A 91 12.24 -6.47 -2.24
C GLN A 91 12.23 -5.24 -1.33
N LEU A 92 11.17 -4.43 -1.39
CA LEU A 92 11.04 -3.22 -0.58
C LEU A 92 11.04 -3.54 0.92
N MET A 93 10.38 -4.62 1.33
CA MET A 93 10.39 -5.08 2.73
C MET A 93 11.80 -5.35 3.23
N LYS A 94 12.67 -5.98 2.42
CA LYS A 94 14.07 -6.22 2.77
C LYS A 94 14.88 -4.92 2.79
N GLU A 95 14.70 -4.06 1.80
CA GLU A 95 15.45 -2.80 1.66
C GLU A 95 15.25 -1.86 2.85
N VAL A 96 14.02 -1.77 3.38
CA VAL A 96 13.70 -0.91 4.54
C VAL A 96 13.77 -1.65 5.87
N ASN A 97 14.20 -2.91 5.89
CA ASN A 97 14.12 -3.79 7.06
C ASN A 97 12.73 -3.77 7.73
N GLY A 98 11.70 -3.82 6.88
CA GLY A 98 10.31 -3.61 7.26
C GLY A 98 9.67 -4.85 7.91
N LYS A 99 8.50 -4.62 8.50
CA LYS A 99 7.71 -5.62 9.23
C LYS A 99 6.28 -5.66 8.68
N ILE A 100 5.64 -6.81 8.84
CA ILE A 100 4.22 -6.98 8.56
C ILE A 100 3.45 -6.72 9.84
N ILE A 101 2.53 -5.75 9.80
CA ILE A 101 1.62 -5.45 10.92
C ILE A 101 0.25 -6.10 10.71
N VAL A 102 -0.16 -6.26 9.46
CA VAL A 102 -1.47 -6.84 9.10
C VAL A 102 -1.29 -7.89 8.02
N ASN A 103 -1.58 -9.14 8.38
CA ASN A 103 -1.62 -10.25 7.44
C ASN A 103 -2.82 -10.12 6.48
N GLY A 104 -2.63 -10.44 5.20
CA GLY A 104 -3.62 -10.34 4.14
C GLY A 104 -3.85 -8.90 3.62
N PHE A 105 -3.09 -7.90 4.09
CA PHE A 105 -3.33 -6.52 3.68
C PHE A 105 -2.82 -6.28 2.25
N GLY A 106 -3.75 -6.18 1.29
CA GLY A 106 -3.42 -5.88 -0.11
C GLY A 106 -3.05 -7.12 -0.92
N SER A 107 -3.03 -8.30 -0.30
CA SER A 107 -2.65 -9.58 -0.90
C SER A 107 -3.82 -10.55 -1.02
N SER A 108 -5.04 -10.06 -1.23
CA SER A 108 -6.26 -10.92 -1.24
C SER A 108 -6.31 -11.91 -2.40
N ASP A 109 -5.55 -11.68 -3.46
CA ASP A 109 -5.46 -12.50 -4.67
C ASP A 109 -4.15 -13.29 -4.76
N CYS A 110 -3.32 -13.28 -3.72
CA CYS A 110 -2.06 -14.02 -3.67
C CYS A 110 -1.79 -14.63 -2.28
N GLY A 111 -0.76 -15.47 -2.19
CA GLY A 111 -0.34 -16.10 -0.92
C GLY A 111 0.59 -15.22 -0.07
N CYS A 112 0.81 -13.95 -0.43
CA CYS A 112 1.74 -13.11 0.28
C CYS A 112 1.20 -12.71 1.66
N PRO A 113 2.04 -12.69 2.71
CA PRO A 113 1.62 -12.24 4.03
C PRO A 113 1.03 -10.84 4.03
N SER A 114 1.59 -9.89 3.27
CA SER A 114 1.06 -8.54 3.15
C SER A 114 1.75 -7.79 2.01
N HIS A 115 1.03 -6.87 1.37
CA HIS A 115 1.62 -5.84 0.50
C HIS A 115 1.70 -4.48 1.21
N LEU A 116 1.39 -4.44 2.51
CA LEU A 116 1.65 -3.30 3.38
C LEU A 116 2.88 -3.60 4.25
N ILE A 117 3.89 -2.77 4.08
CA ILE A 117 5.17 -2.85 4.79
C ILE A 117 5.20 -1.71 5.80
N TYR A 118 5.49 -2.00 7.06
CA TYR A 118 5.75 -1.00 8.10
C TYR A 118 7.24 -0.89 8.37
N TYR A 119 7.75 0.34 8.54
CA TYR A 119 9.11 0.60 8.96
C TYR A 119 9.18 1.89 9.79
N ALA A 120 10.15 1.98 10.68
CA ALA A 120 10.41 3.11 11.56
C ALA A 120 11.89 3.17 11.89
#